data_AF-A0A5C6EXZ1-F1
#
_entry.id   AF-A0A5C6EXZ1-F1
#
_cell.length_a   1.000
_cell.length_b   1.000
_cell.length_c   1.000
_cell.angle_alpha   90.00
_cell.angle_beta   90.00
_cell.angle_gamma   90.00
#
_symmetry.space_group_name_H-M   'P 1'
#
loop_
_entity.id
_entity.type
_entity.pdbx_description
1 polymer ?
#
loop_
_entity_poly.entity_id
_entity_poly.type
_entity_poly.pdbx_seq_one_letter_code
_entity_poly.pdbx_strand_id
1 'polypeptide(L)'
;MEVRQEKKGMIELKDDKVFTWPTLVAKEFLAAIFVTVGLLFYSYFVDAPLRELSNPGQAENPAKAPWYFLGLQEVLVYFDPWFAGVVLPSIIILGLILIPYLDNNPKGNGYYTFKERKFAVTTFVFGYIFWYVLIYIGTALRGPFWAFFWPWEKWTHDFPTPPPLHNLPLPLGIILMCGFYFAGLTLPALFKKDFFMKLGIIRYSLTMGLLLTMIGTVIKMVFRLAFNVKFIIATPWINI
;
A
#
# COMPACT_ATOMS: atom_id res chain seq x y z
N MET A 1 24.33 -36.08 -43.91
CA MET A 1 24.55 -35.88 -42.47
C MET A 1 23.71 -34.70 -42.03
N GLU A 2 22.80 -34.99 -41.09
CA GLU A 2 22.14 -34.07 -40.15
C GLU A 2 21.37 -32.87 -40.70
N VAL A 3 20.15 -33.16 -41.16
CA VAL A 3 19.03 -32.22 -41.00
C VAL A 3 18.73 -32.15 -39.49
N ARG A 4 19.25 -31.11 -38.84
CA ARG A 4 18.97 -30.81 -37.43
C ARG A 4 17.49 -30.46 -37.29
N GLN A 5 16.68 -31.48 -36.99
CA GLN A 5 15.30 -31.30 -36.55
C GLN A 5 15.32 -30.50 -35.25
N GLU A 6 15.07 -29.19 -35.34
CA GLU A 6 14.62 -28.43 -34.20
C GLU A 6 13.24 -28.95 -33.78
N LYS A 7 13.24 -29.86 -32.79
CA LYS A 7 12.06 -30.15 -31.97
C LYS A 7 11.66 -28.86 -31.25
N LYS A 8 10.92 -27.98 -31.93
CA LYS A 8 9.98 -27.06 -31.28
C LYS A 8 8.97 -27.95 -30.58
N GLY A 9 9.19 -28.22 -29.30
CA GLY A 9 8.18 -28.78 -28.43
C GLY A 9 6.98 -27.85 -28.49
N MET A 10 5.96 -28.24 -29.23
CA MET A 10 4.63 -27.66 -29.12
C MET A 10 4.23 -27.89 -27.66
N ILE A 11 4.19 -26.80 -26.88
CA ILE A 11 3.48 -26.82 -25.61
C ILE A 11 2.03 -27.07 -26.02
N GLU A 12 1.55 -28.30 -25.88
CA GLU A 12 0.12 -28.58 -25.90
C GLU A 12 -0.47 -27.69 -24.80
N LEU A 13 -1.05 -26.55 -25.20
CA LEU A 13 -2.04 -25.85 -24.41
C LEU A 13 -3.20 -26.82 -24.31
N LYS A 14 -3.12 -27.71 -23.33
CA LYS A 14 -4.21 -28.61 -22.98
C LYS A 14 -5.43 -27.71 -22.80
N ASP A 15 -6.38 -27.83 -23.71
CA ASP A 15 -7.61 -27.03 -23.69
C ASP A 15 -8.50 -27.57 -22.57
N ASP A 16 -8.04 -27.46 -21.32
CA ASP A 16 -8.75 -27.80 -20.09
C ASP A 16 -9.86 -26.74 -19.82
N LYS A 17 -10.51 -26.27 -20.88
CA LYS A 17 -11.65 -25.37 -20.78
C LYS A 17 -12.88 -26.20 -20.43
N VAL A 18 -13.52 -25.81 -19.34
CA VAL A 18 -14.81 -26.34 -18.91
C VAL A 18 -15.91 -25.36 -19.29
N PHE A 19 -17.11 -25.87 -19.57
CA PHE A 19 -18.25 -25.00 -19.83
C PHE A 19 -18.55 -24.14 -18.61
N THR A 20 -18.65 -22.82 -18.80
CA THR A 20 -18.97 -21.84 -17.76
C THR A 20 -20.22 -22.23 -16.99
N TRP A 21 -21.27 -22.62 -17.72
CA TRP A 21 -22.44 -23.28 -17.17
C TRP A 21 -22.34 -24.80 -17.40
N PRO A 22 -22.51 -25.65 -16.37
CA PRO A 22 -22.81 -25.32 -14.98
C PRO A 22 -21.56 -25.12 -14.10
N THR A 23 -20.34 -25.36 -14.61
CA THR A 23 -19.18 -25.62 -13.74
C THR A 23 -18.69 -24.40 -12.94
N LEU A 24 -18.61 -23.21 -13.55
CA LEU A 24 -18.19 -21.99 -12.86
C LEU A 24 -19.38 -21.36 -12.13
N VAL A 25 -20.51 -21.20 -12.84
CA VAL A 25 -21.69 -20.51 -12.30
C VAL A 25 -22.24 -21.21 -11.05
N ALA A 26 -22.27 -22.55 -11.01
CA ALA A 26 -22.72 -23.26 -9.81
C ALA A 26 -21.79 -23.04 -8.61
N LYS A 27 -20.47 -22.96 -8.84
CA LYS A 27 -19.48 -22.70 -7.78
C LYS A 27 -19.59 -21.27 -7.25
N GLU A 28 -19.72 -20.29 -8.14
CA GLU A 28 -19.91 -18.88 -7.77
C GLU A 28 -21.23 -18.66 -7.04
N PHE A 29 -22.31 -19.27 -7.51
CA PHE A 29 -23.61 -19.22 -6.84
C PHE A 29 -23.56 -19.83 -5.44
N LEU A 30 -22.91 -20.99 -5.30
CA LEU A 30 -22.70 -21.63 -4.01
C LEU A 30 -21.85 -20.75 -3.07
N ALA A 31 -20.77 -20.14 -3.58
CA ALA A 31 -19.95 -19.21 -2.83
C ALA A 31 -20.76 -17.97 -2.40
N ALA A 32 -21.60 -17.42 -3.28
CA ALA A 32 -22.48 -16.31 -2.97
C ALA A 32 -23.49 -16.65 -1.87
N ILE A 33 -24.09 -17.85 -1.90
CA ILE A 33 -24.95 -18.35 -0.83
C ILE A 33 -24.16 -18.43 0.48
N PHE A 34 -22.98 -19.05 0.48
CA PHE A 34 -22.15 -19.18 1.68
C PHE A 34 -21.77 -17.83 2.29
N VAL A 35 -21.34 -16.87 1.45
CA VAL A 35 -21.03 -15.52 1.91
C VAL A 35 -22.27 -14.82 2.46
N THR A 36 -23.41 -14.92 1.79
CA THR A 36 -24.66 -14.29 2.23
C THR A 36 -25.13 -14.86 3.56
N VAL A 37 -25.16 -16.18 3.70
CA VAL A 37 -25.50 -16.85 4.97
C VAL A 37 -24.52 -16.46 6.07
N GLY A 38 -23.22 -16.41 5.76
CA GLY A 38 -22.20 -15.96 6.71
C GLY A 38 -22.40 -14.52 7.18
N LEU A 39 -22.73 -13.60 6.27
CA LEU A 39 -23.03 -12.21 6.60
C LEU A 39 -24.32 -12.07 7.42
N LEU A 40 -25.38 -12.81 7.08
CA LEU A 40 -26.63 -12.82 7.85
C LEU A 40 -26.42 -13.39 9.25
N PHE A 41 -25.63 -14.46 9.38
CA PHE A 41 -25.27 -15.02 10.67
C PHE A 41 -24.46 -14.02 11.49
N TYR A 42 -23.42 -13.39 10.91
CA TYR A 42 -22.65 -12.36 11.59
C TYR A 42 -23.51 -11.17 12.05
N SER A 43 -24.40 -10.69 11.18
CA SER A 43 -25.33 -9.59 11.47
C SER A 43 -26.36 -9.94 12.55
N TYR A 44 -26.63 -11.22 12.81
CA TYR A 44 -27.50 -11.66 13.91
C TYR A 44 -26.81 -11.51 15.28
N PHE A 45 -25.49 -11.65 15.35
CA PHE A 45 -24.73 -11.53 16.61
C PHE A 45 -24.10 -10.16 16.84
N VAL A 46 -23.86 -9.40 15.76
CA VAL A 46 -23.14 -8.13 15.83
C VAL A 46 -24.01 -7.01 15.26
N ASP A 47 -24.47 -6.14 16.14
CA ASP A 47 -25.21 -4.94 15.77
C ASP A 47 -24.31 -3.96 15.00
N ALA A 48 -24.92 -3.23 14.06
CA ALA A 48 -24.24 -2.14 13.39
C ALA A 48 -23.90 -1.04 14.42
N PRO A 49 -22.66 -0.51 14.42
CA PRO A 49 -22.25 0.57 15.33
C PRO A 49 -22.84 1.91 14.87
N LEU A 50 -24.16 2.04 14.90
CA LEU A 50 -24.88 3.26 14.58
C LEU A 50 -24.80 4.21 15.79
N ARG A 51 -24.53 5.49 15.51
CA ARG A 51 -24.45 6.54 16.52
C ARG A 51 -25.73 7.36 16.56
N GLU A 52 -25.81 8.22 17.56
CA GLU A 52 -26.84 9.26 17.67
C GLU A 52 -26.85 10.21 16.47
N LEU A 53 -27.96 10.94 16.31
CA LEU A 53 -28.14 11.92 15.24
C LEU A 53 -27.03 12.96 15.27
N SER A 54 -26.57 13.40 14.11
CA SER A 54 -25.47 14.35 14.00
C SER A 54 -25.80 15.68 14.69
N ASN A 55 -24.89 16.14 15.55
CA ASN A 55 -24.98 17.42 16.23
C ASN A 55 -23.86 18.36 15.77
N PRO A 56 -24.15 19.43 15.00
CA PRO A 56 -23.13 20.39 14.57
C PRO A 56 -22.41 21.13 15.71
N GLY A 57 -23.02 21.20 16.90
CA GLY A 57 -22.44 21.85 18.07
C GLY A 57 -21.43 20.99 18.85
N GLN A 58 -21.27 19.72 18.49
CA GLN A 58 -20.38 18.79 19.19
C GLN A 58 -19.49 18.04 18.19
N ALA A 59 -18.20 18.33 18.20
CA ALA A 59 -17.23 17.59 17.41
C ALA A 59 -17.00 16.20 18.01
N GLU A 60 -17.03 15.17 17.17
CA GLU A 60 -16.75 13.80 17.58
C GLU A 60 -15.28 13.63 17.96
N ASN A 61 -15.02 12.91 19.06
CA ASN A 61 -13.68 12.57 19.49
C ASN A 61 -13.55 11.10 19.92
N PRO A 62 -12.76 10.26 19.21
CA PRO A 62 -12.06 10.53 17.95
C PRO A 62 -12.98 10.33 16.74
N ALA A 63 -12.93 11.26 15.77
CA ALA A 63 -13.58 11.06 14.48
C ALA A 63 -12.83 9.98 13.67
N LYS A 64 -13.33 8.74 13.71
CA LYS A 64 -12.78 7.59 12.95
C LYS A 64 -13.51 7.43 11.61
N ALA A 65 -12.75 7.37 10.53
CA ALA A 65 -13.28 6.96 9.23
C ALA A 65 -13.64 5.47 9.22
N PRO A 66 -14.47 5.01 8.26
CA PRO A 66 -14.69 3.58 8.02
C PRO A 66 -13.37 2.82 7.87
N TRP A 67 -13.35 1.55 8.29
CA TRP A 67 -12.10 0.78 8.44
C TRP A 67 -11.24 0.71 7.17
N TYR A 68 -11.87 0.68 5.99
CA TYR A 68 -11.18 0.64 4.69
C TYR A 68 -10.48 1.97 4.33
N PHE A 69 -10.81 3.07 5.01
CA PHE A 69 -10.12 4.36 4.90
C PHE A 69 -9.13 4.63 6.04
N LEU A 70 -9.12 3.83 7.10
CA LEU A 70 -8.25 4.07 8.26
C LEU A 70 -6.77 4.00 7.94
N GLY A 71 -6.37 3.21 6.93
CA GLY A 71 -5.00 3.22 6.43
C GLY A 71 -4.58 4.62 5.96
N LEU A 72 -5.42 5.29 5.18
CA LEU A 72 -5.18 6.68 4.73
C LEU A 72 -5.22 7.67 5.88
N GLN A 73 -6.18 7.51 6.79
CA GLN A 73 -6.29 8.37 7.97
C GLN A 73 -5.04 8.26 8.86
N GLU A 74 -4.45 7.08 8.97
CA GLU A 74 -3.19 6.91 9.69
C GLU A 74 -2.03 7.62 8.97
N VAL A 75 -1.96 7.58 7.63
CA VAL A 75 -0.94 8.32 6.87
C VAL A 75 -1.03 9.84 7.11
N LEU A 76 -2.24 10.40 7.31
CA LEU A 76 -2.45 11.83 7.61
C LEU A 76 -1.79 12.30 8.91
N VAL A 77 -1.45 11.39 9.82
CA VAL A 77 -0.70 11.75 11.03
C VAL A 77 0.73 12.19 10.70
N TYR A 78 1.28 11.63 9.63
CA TYR A 78 2.67 11.81 9.26
C TYR A 78 2.81 12.90 8.20
N PHE A 79 1.90 12.98 7.23
CA PHE A 79 2.00 13.87 6.08
C PHE A 79 0.98 15.02 6.11
N ASP A 80 1.29 16.07 5.35
CA ASP A 80 0.35 17.17 5.15
C ASP A 80 -0.88 16.71 4.34
N PRO A 81 -2.08 17.28 4.56
CA PRO A 81 -3.33 16.76 4.00
C PRO A 81 -3.37 16.68 2.46
N TRP A 82 -2.71 17.59 1.74
CA TRP A 82 -2.68 17.54 0.27
C TRP A 82 -1.94 16.29 -0.23
N PHE A 83 -0.83 15.91 0.42
CA PHE A 83 -0.01 14.79 0.00
C PHE A 83 -0.68 13.46 0.37
N ALA A 84 -1.05 13.30 1.65
CA ALA A 84 -1.67 12.06 2.13
C ALA A 84 -3.11 11.87 1.63
N GLY A 85 -3.88 12.96 1.47
CA GLY A 85 -5.28 12.89 1.07
C GLY A 85 -5.49 12.79 -0.44
N VAL A 86 -4.59 13.34 -1.26
CA VAL A 86 -4.78 13.42 -2.72
C VAL A 86 -3.65 12.75 -3.49
N VAL A 87 -2.41 13.16 -3.27
CA VAL A 87 -1.28 12.74 -4.11
C VAL A 87 -0.92 11.27 -3.92
N LEU A 88 -0.70 10.83 -2.69
CA LEU A 88 -0.31 9.45 -2.40
C LEU A 88 -1.40 8.44 -2.83
N PRO A 89 -2.70 8.63 -2.54
CA PRO A 89 -3.76 7.76 -3.07
C PRO A 89 -3.78 7.72 -4.60
N SER A 90 -3.61 8.87 -5.25
CA SER A 90 -3.56 8.96 -6.72
C SER A 90 -2.39 8.18 -7.30
N ILE A 91 -1.20 8.28 -6.69
CA ILE A 91 -0.01 7.51 -7.08
C ILE A 91 -0.25 6.00 -6.89
N ILE A 92 -0.89 5.59 -5.80
CA ILE A 92 -1.23 4.17 -5.57
C ILE A 92 -2.16 3.66 -6.67
N ILE A 93 -3.25 4.37 -6.96
CA ILE A 93 -4.21 3.98 -8.00
C ILE A 93 -3.55 3.92 -9.37
N LEU A 94 -2.80 4.96 -9.75
CA LEU A 94 -2.05 4.97 -11.01
C LEU A 94 -1.03 3.82 -11.06
N GLY A 95 -0.33 3.56 -9.96
CA GLY A 95 0.60 2.44 -9.86
C GLY A 95 -0.07 1.09 -10.12
N LEU A 96 -1.25 0.86 -9.53
CA LEU A 96 -2.03 -0.37 -9.75
C LEU A 96 -2.50 -0.51 -11.20
N ILE A 97 -2.99 0.57 -11.82
CA ILE A 97 -3.38 0.59 -13.24
C ILE A 97 -2.17 0.30 -14.15
N LEU A 98 -0.99 0.75 -13.76
CA LEU A 98 0.24 0.58 -14.54
C LEU A 98 0.87 -0.82 -14.41
N ILE A 99 0.46 -1.67 -13.45
CA ILE A 99 1.07 -3.00 -13.23
C ILE A 99 1.18 -3.83 -14.53
N PRO A 100 0.13 -3.98 -15.37
CA PRO A 100 0.21 -4.77 -16.60
C PRO A 100 1.22 -4.23 -17.63
N TYR A 101 1.53 -2.93 -17.56
CA TYR A 101 2.45 -2.27 -18.48
C TYR A 101 3.90 -2.25 -17.95
N LEU A 102 4.07 -2.31 -16.63
CA LEU A 102 5.37 -2.32 -15.96
C LEU A 102 5.94 -3.73 -15.83
N ASP A 103 5.10 -4.75 -15.59
CA ASP A 103 5.54 -6.14 -15.45
C ASP A 103 5.43 -6.89 -16.80
N ASN A 104 6.57 -7.05 -17.46
CA ASN A 104 6.70 -7.75 -18.74
C ASN A 104 7.06 -9.23 -18.60
N ASN A 105 7.02 -9.80 -17.39
CA ASN A 105 7.33 -11.21 -17.20
C ASN A 105 6.13 -12.09 -17.59
N PRO A 106 6.22 -12.92 -18.65
CA PRO A 106 5.12 -13.80 -19.05
C PRO A 106 4.92 -14.98 -18.10
N LYS A 107 5.90 -15.28 -17.24
CA LYS A 107 5.82 -16.38 -16.26
C LYS A 107 4.95 -16.00 -15.08
N GLY A 108 4.25 -16.98 -14.50
CA GLY A 108 3.29 -16.74 -13.43
C GLY A 108 2.04 -15.98 -13.86
N ASN A 109 1.65 -16.07 -15.13
CA ASN A 109 0.34 -15.65 -15.61
C ASN A 109 -0.63 -16.82 -15.48
N GLY A 110 -1.72 -16.65 -14.72
CA GLY A 110 -2.74 -17.68 -14.51
C GLY A 110 -2.42 -18.75 -13.47
N TYR A 111 -1.28 -18.68 -12.77
CA TYR A 111 -0.96 -19.56 -11.63
C TYR A 111 -0.11 -18.84 -10.58
N TYR A 112 -0.21 -19.30 -9.33
CA TYR A 112 0.57 -18.75 -8.21
C TYR A 112 2.02 -19.24 -8.25
N THR A 113 2.98 -18.32 -8.34
CA THR A 113 4.42 -18.62 -8.32
C THR A 113 5.20 -17.52 -7.63
N PHE A 114 5.97 -17.88 -6.59
CA PHE A 114 6.88 -16.93 -5.94
C PHE A 114 8.26 -16.93 -6.59
N LYS A 115 8.75 -18.11 -6.99
CA LYS A 115 10.13 -18.29 -7.47
C LYS A 115 10.41 -17.54 -8.77
N GLU A 116 9.42 -17.40 -9.64
CA GLU A 116 9.58 -16.81 -10.97
C GLU A 116 9.33 -15.31 -11.01
N ARG A 117 8.65 -14.75 -9.98
CA ARG A 117 8.29 -13.32 -9.87
C ARG A 117 8.68 -12.71 -8.53
N LYS A 118 9.80 -13.15 -7.94
CA LYS A 118 10.24 -12.77 -6.59
C LYS A 118 10.17 -11.26 -6.34
N PHE A 119 10.66 -10.45 -7.26
CA PHE A 119 10.63 -8.99 -7.13
C PHE A 119 9.21 -8.43 -7.09
N ALA A 120 8.39 -8.73 -8.09
CA ALA A 120 7.02 -8.21 -8.19
C ALA A 120 6.16 -8.66 -7.00
N VAL A 121 6.21 -9.96 -6.66
CA VAL A 121 5.42 -10.51 -5.54
C VAL A 121 5.87 -9.95 -4.20
N THR A 122 7.19 -9.87 -3.95
CA THR A 122 7.69 -9.32 -2.67
C THR A 122 7.31 -7.85 -2.51
N THR A 123 7.48 -7.04 -3.56
CA THR A 123 7.11 -5.61 -3.54
C THR A 123 5.62 -5.41 -3.29
N PHE A 124 4.77 -6.17 -4.01
CA PHE A 124 3.32 -6.08 -3.85
C PHE A 124 2.88 -6.52 -2.44
N VAL A 125 3.38 -7.66 -1.96
CA VAL A 125 3.07 -8.19 -0.63
C VAL A 125 3.55 -7.23 0.46
N PHE A 126 4.72 -6.62 0.31
CA PHE A 126 5.20 -5.61 1.24
C PHE A 126 4.24 -4.42 1.34
N GLY A 127 3.84 -3.84 0.20
CA GLY A 127 2.87 -2.73 0.18
C GLY A 127 1.51 -3.13 0.74
N TYR A 128 1.05 -4.33 0.42
CA TYR A 128 -0.21 -4.89 0.94
C TYR A 128 -0.18 -5.07 2.46
N ILE A 129 0.86 -5.70 3.01
CA ILE A 129 1.05 -5.86 4.46
C ILE A 129 1.16 -4.49 5.13
N PHE A 130 1.96 -3.58 4.56
CA PHE A 130 2.12 -2.23 5.08
C PHE A 130 0.76 -1.52 5.20
N TRP A 131 -0.09 -1.61 4.17
CA TRP A 131 -1.44 -1.05 4.20
C TRP A 131 -2.31 -1.62 5.32
N TYR A 132 -2.31 -2.94 5.50
CA TYR A 132 -3.05 -3.60 6.59
C TYR A 132 -2.53 -3.23 7.98
N VAL A 133 -1.21 -3.06 8.13
CA VAL A 133 -0.61 -2.58 9.38
C VAL A 133 -1.11 -1.17 9.70
N LEU A 134 -1.19 -0.26 8.73
CA LEU A 134 -1.76 1.08 8.95
C LEU A 134 -3.23 1.03 9.36
N ILE A 135 -4.04 0.18 8.71
CA ILE A 135 -5.43 -0.02 9.10
C ILE A 135 -5.49 -0.53 10.54
N TYR A 136 -4.68 -1.52 10.91
CA TYR A 136 -4.65 -2.08 12.26
C TYR A 136 -4.25 -1.03 13.31
N ILE A 137 -3.25 -0.20 13.02
CA ILE A 137 -2.86 0.92 13.90
C ILE A 137 -4.05 1.88 14.08
N GLY A 138 -4.69 2.29 12.98
CA GLY A 138 -5.84 3.20 13.00
C GLY A 138 -7.08 2.65 13.71
N THR A 139 -7.33 1.34 13.61
CA THR A 139 -8.48 0.71 14.28
C THR A 139 -8.21 0.51 15.77
N ALA A 140 -7.12 -0.18 16.10
CA ALA A 140 -6.90 -0.76 17.43
C ALA A 140 -6.00 0.10 18.33
N LEU A 141 -5.03 0.83 17.77
CA LEU A 141 -4.02 1.56 18.55
C LEU A 141 -4.31 3.06 18.66
N ARG A 142 -5.20 3.61 17.82
CA ARG A 142 -5.63 5.01 17.90
C ARG A 142 -6.83 5.18 18.84
N GLY A 143 -6.60 5.88 19.94
CA GLY A 143 -7.60 6.19 20.96
C GLY A 143 -8.18 7.61 20.84
N PRO A 144 -8.68 8.21 21.95
CA PRO A 144 -9.17 9.58 21.97
C PRO A 144 -8.10 10.57 21.46
N PHE A 145 -8.55 11.63 20.79
CA PHE A 145 -7.73 12.66 20.11
C PHE A 145 -6.73 12.10 19.07
N TRP A 146 -7.00 10.90 18.55
CA TRP A 146 -6.10 10.19 17.65
C TRP A 146 -4.72 9.90 18.26
N ALA A 147 -4.63 9.85 19.59
CA ALA A 147 -3.40 9.48 20.27
C ALA A 147 -3.09 7.99 20.09
N PHE A 148 -1.80 7.66 20.11
CA PHE A 148 -1.34 6.28 20.01
C PHE A 148 -1.30 5.65 21.40
N PHE A 149 -1.87 4.46 21.53
CA PHE A 149 -1.83 3.63 22.73
C PHE A 149 -1.31 2.25 22.37
N TRP A 150 -0.45 1.70 23.22
CA TRP A 150 -0.06 0.31 23.08
C TRP A 150 -1.22 -0.63 23.46
N PRO A 151 -1.25 -1.88 22.93
CA PRO A 151 -2.33 -2.84 23.23
C PRO A 151 -2.55 -3.12 24.73
N TRP A 152 -1.54 -2.90 25.56
CA TRP A 152 -1.59 -3.10 27.01
C TRP A 152 -1.90 -1.80 27.80
N GLU A 153 -1.99 -0.66 27.14
CA GLU A 153 -2.33 0.62 27.78
C GLU A 153 -3.85 0.84 27.73
N LYS A 154 -4.41 1.35 28.83
CA LYS A 154 -5.82 1.75 28.87
C LYS A 154 -5.97 3.11 28.20
N TRP A 155 -7.04 3.27 27.43
CA TRP A 155 -7.38 4.57 26.84
C TRP A 155 -7.81 5.54 27.96
N THR A 156 -7.00 6.55 28.20
CA THR A 156 -7.25 7.62 29.17
C THR A 156 -7.51 8.93 28.44
N HIS A 157 -8.18 9.88 29.10
CA HIS A 157 -8.36 11.24 28.59
C HIS A 157 -7.26 12.21 29.04
N ASP A 158 -6.38 11.76 29.93
CA ASP A 158 -5.21 12.51 30.39
C ASP A 158 -4.05 12.26 29.43
N PHE A 159 -3.75 13.26 28.61
CA PHE A 159 -2.73 13.15 27.57
C PHE A 159 -1.50 14.00 27.91
N PRO A 160 -0.29 13.40 27.97
CA PRO A 160 0.91 14.20 27.90
C PRO A 160 0.96 14.90 26.54
N THR A 161 1.28 16.19 26.54
CA THR A 161 1.46 16.93 25.29
C THR A 161 2.54 16.25 24.45
N PRO A 162 2.24 15.87 23.18
CA PRO A 162 3.25 15.25 22.34
C PRO A 162 4.45 16.20 22.19
N PRO A 163 5.68 15.66 22.09
CA PRO A 163 6.87 16.47 21.97
C PRO A 163 6.73 17.42 20.77
N PRO A 164 7.22 18.67 20.89
CA PRO A 164 7.13 19.63 19.80
C PRO A 164 7.87 19.09 18.59
N LEU A 165 7.19 19.14 17.45
CA LEU A 165 7.73 18.67 16.19
C LEU A 165 8.57 19.76 15.55
N HIS A 166 9.66 19.37 14.90
CA HIS A 166 10.54 20.32 14.22
C HIS A 166 10.66 20.00 12.72
N ASN A 167 10.94 21.02 11.92
CA ASN A 167 11.20 20.85 10.51
C ASN A 167 12.71 20.66 10.28
N LEU A 168 13.08 19.89 9.26
CA LEU A 168 14.46 19.86 8.83
C LEU A 168 14.84 21.18 8.16
N PRO A 169 16.11 21.63 8.27
CA PRO A 169 16.61 22.75 7.48
C PRO A 169 16.38 22.49 5.98
N LEU A 170 15.82 23.46 5.26
CA LEU A 170 15.41 23.29 3.86
C LEU A 170 16.52 22.72 2.95
N PRO A 171 17.79 23.20 3.00
CA PRO A 171 18.84 22.63 2.17
C PRO A 171 19.11 21.16 2.47
N LEU A 172 19.08 20.77 3.75
CA LEU A 172 19.27 19.39 4.18
C LEU A 172 18.11 18.51 3.70
N GLY A 173 16.87 18.99 3.83
CA GLY A 173 15.68 18.30 3.35
C GLY A 173 15.72 17.99 1.86
N ILE A 174 16.08 18.99 1.04
CA ILE A 174 16.22 18.83 -0.41
C ILE A 174 17.33 17.83 -0.74
N ILE A 175 18.50 17.94 -0.10
CA ILE A 175 19.63 17.03 -0.32
C ILE A 175 19.23 15.59 0.03
N LEU A 176 18.55 15.39 1.17
CA LEU A 176 18.11 14.06 1.59
C LEU A 176 17.08 13.48 0.62
N MET A 177 16.08 14.25 0.19
CA MET A 177 15.05 13.78 -0.71
C MET A 177 15.60 13.50 -2.13
N CYS A 178 16.35 14.45 -2.70
CA CYS A 178 16.99 14.27 -4.00
C CYS A 178 18.01 13.13 -3.96
N GLY A 179 18.82 13.05 -2.90
CA GLY A 179 19.77 11.98 -2.68
C GLY A 179 19.11 10.61 -2.58
N PHE A 180 17.98 10.52 -1.87
CA PHE A 180 17.20 9.28 -1.75
C PHE A 180 16.68 8.80 -3.10
N TYR A 181 16.02 9.66 -3.89
CA TYR A 181 15.51 9.28 -5.20
C TYR A 181 16.65 9.00 -6.19
N PHE A 182 17.71 9.82 -6.19
CA PHE A 182 18.87 9.64 -7.06
C PHE A 182 19.60 8.33 -6.76
N ALA A 183 19.94 8.07 -5.50
CA ALA A 183 20.59 6.82 -5.09
C ALA A 183 19.68 5.61 -5.36
N GLY A 184 18.39 5.74 -5.05
CA GLY A 184 17.39 4.70 -5.29
C GLY A 184 17.23 4.33 -6.75
N LEU A 185 17.36 5.29 -7.67
CA LEU A 185 17.31 5.05 -9.12
C LEU A 185 18.65 4.58 -9.68
N THR A 186 19.78 5.10 -9.20
CA THR A 186 21.10 4.80 -9.78
C THR A 186 21.73 3.52 -9.24
N LEU A 187 21.65 3.26 -7.93
CA LEU A 187 22.32 2.09 -7.33
C LEU A 187 21.83 0.76 -7.94
N PRO A 188 20.51 0.48 -8.06
CA PRO A 188 20.06 -0.77 -8.65
C PRO A 188 20.40 -0.86 -10.15
N ALA A 189 20.42 0.27 -10.87
CA ALA A 189 20.83 0.31 -12.27
C ALA A 189 22.31 -0.04 -12.46
N LEU A 190 23.18 0.35 -11.51
CA LEU A 190 24.61 0.04 -11.55
C LEU A 190 24.92 -1.40 -11.11
N PHE A 191 24.32 -1.87 -10.01
CA PHE A 191 24.60 -3.19 -9.43
C PHE A 191 23.80 -4.35 -10.05
N LYS A 192 22.61 -4.06 -10.59
CA LYS A 192 21.73 -5.05 -11.23
C LYS A 192 21.42 -4.61 -12.66
N LYS A 193 22.47 -4.43 -13.47
CA LYS A 193 22.36 -4.00 -14.89
C LYS A 193 21.37 -4.85 -15.69
N ASP A 194 21.33 -6.17 -15.45
CA ASP A 194 20.37 -7.07 -16.10
C ASP A 194 18.91 -6.69 -15.83
N PHE A 195 18.60 -6.21 -14.62
CA PHE A 195 17.25 -5.77 -14.25
C PHE A 195 16.89 -4.47 -14.98
N PHE A 196 17.82 -3.52 -15.01
CA PHE A 196 17.64 -2.25 -15.74
C PHE A 196 17.44 -2.49 -17.24
N MET A 197 18.28 -3.32 -17.86
CA MET A 197 18.23 -3.61 -19.30
C MET A 197 16.94 -4.35 -19.69
N LYS A 198 16.41 -5.24 -18.84
CA LYS A 198 15.15 -5.97 -19.10
C LYS A 198 13.91 -5.09 -19.07
N LEU A 199 13.90 -4.05 -18.24
CA LEU A 199 12.76 -3.13 -18.11
C LEU A 199 12.87 -1.97 -19.11
N GLY A 200 14.08 -1.54 -19.44
CA GLY A 200 14.32 -0.31 -20.19
C GLY A 200 14.10 0.94 -19.34
N ILE A 201 14.56 2.09 -19.83
CA ILE A 201 14.68 3.32 -19.02
C ILE A 201 13.35 3.83 -18.46
N ILE A 202 12.28 3.82 -19.27
CA ILE A 202 10.97 4.37 -18.90
C ILE A 202 10.32 3.49 -17.83
N ARG A 203 10.19 2.17 -18.08
CA ARG A 203 9.54 1.25 -17.13
C ARG A 203 10.34 1.15 -15.84
N TYR A 204 11.67 1.08 -15.93
CA TYR A 204 12.52 1.10 -14.76
C TYR A 204 12.28 2.34 -13.90
N SER A 205 12.25 3.53 -14.51
CA SER A 205 12.06 4.78 -13.77
C SER A 205 10.69 4.83 -13.09
N LEU A 206 9.63 4.36 -13.75
CA LEU A 206 8.29 4.28 -13.18
C LEU A 206 8.21 3.25 -12.05
N THR A 207 8.68 2.01 -12.27
CA THR A 207 8.68 0.96 -11.25
C THR A 207 9.47 1.37 -10.02
N MET A 208 10.68 1.91 -10.21
CA MET A 208 11.51 2.37 -9.11
C MET A 208 10.94 3.63 -8.47
N GLY A 209 10.35 4.56 -9.23
CA GLY A 209 9.69 5.73 -8.67
C GLY A 209 8.53 5.36 -7.73
N LEU A 210 7.70 4.39 -8.12
CA LEU A 210 6.62 3.86 -7.28
C LEU A 210 7.17 3.15 -6.04
N LEU A 211 8.18 2.28 -6.21
CA LEU A 211 8.83 1.57 -5.10
C LEU A 211 9.47 2.54 -4.09
N LEU A 212 10.20 3.54 -4.58
CA LEU A 212 10.87 4.53 -3.75
C LEU A 212 9.87 5.43 -3.04
N THR A 213 8.74 5.77 -3.68
CA THR A 213 7.68 6.53 -3.00
C THR A 213 7.08 5.71 -1.86
N MET A 214 6.82 4.41 -2.07
CA MET A 214 6.33 3.51 -1.01
C MET A 214 7.34 3.38 0.14
N ILE A 215 8.62 3.15 -0.15
CA ILE A 215 9.68 3.07 0.86
C ILE A 215 9.85 4.43 1.57
N GLY A 216 9.79 5.53 0.82
CA GLY A 216 9.89 6.90 1.32
C GLY A 216 8.77 7.23 2.29
N THR A 217 7.55 6.73 2.06
CA THR A 217 6.45 6.84 3.02
C THR A 217 6.82 6.21 4.37
N VAL A 218 7.35 4.99 4.36
CA VAL A 218 7.79 4.29 5.57
C VAL A 218 8.94 5.02 6.26
N ILE A 219 9.96 5.43 5.51
CA ILE A 219 11.12 6.16 6.05
C ILE A 219 10.66 7.46 6.71
N LYS A 220 9.76 8.20 6.07
CA LYS A 220 9.21 9.44 6.65
C LYS A 220 8.49 9.15 7.96
N MET A 221 7.67 8.10 8.02
CA MET A 221 7.00 7.69 9.26
C MET A 221 8.02 7.39 10.36
N VAL A 222 9.11 6.69 10.04
CA VAL A 222 10.20 6.44 10.98
C VAL A 222 10.85 7.75 11.44
N PHE A 223 11.11 8.71 10.55
CA PHE A 223 11.64 10.03 10.96
C PHE A 223 10.69 10.78 11.89
N ARG A 224 9.39 10.69 11.65
CA ARG A 224 8.38 11.27 12.52
C ARG A 224 8.39 10.64 13.92
N LEU A 225 8.47 9.31 14.01
CA LEU A 225 8.40 8.58 15.27
C LEU A 225 9.70 8.61 16.07
N ALA A 226 10.85 8.49 15.40
CA ALA A 226 12.15 8.40 16.05
C ALA A 226 12.78 9.77 16.34
N PHE A 227 12.52 10.77 15.49
CA PHE A 227 13.19 12.07 15.57
C PHE A 227 12.22 13.26 15.65
N ASN A 228 10.90 13.06 15.76
CA ASN A 228 9.92 14.15 15.84
C ASN A 228 9.98 15.14 14.66
N VAL A 229 10.40 14.67 13.48
CA VAL A 229 10.45 15.49 12.27
C VAL A 229 9.04 15.69 11.73
N LYS A 230 8.60 16.94 11.58
CA LYS A 230 7.30 17.28 10.99
C LYS A 230 7.33 17.18 9.47
N PHE A 231 8.22 17.95 8.86
CA PHE A 231 8.42 18.02 7.43
C PHE A 231 9.90 17.92 7.09
N ILE A 232 10.21 17.13 6.07
CA ILE A 232 11.53 17.02 5.45
C ILE A 232 11.75 18.29 4.61
N ILE A 233 10.74 18.70 3.85
CA ILE A 233 10.75 19.95 3.09
C ILE A 233 9.59 20.80 3.56
N ALA A 234 9.89 21.97 4.12
CA ALA A 234 8.91 22.96 4.53
C ALA A 234 9.11 24.25 3.71
N THR A 235 8.10 24.62 2.93
CA THR A 235 8.03 25.88 2.19
C THR A 235 6.67 26.53 2.44
N PRO A 236 6.46 27.81 2.08
CA PRO A 236 5.16 28.46 2.26
C PRO A 236 3.99 27.77 1.54
N TRP A 237 4.29 26.99 0.50
CA TRP A 237 3.29 26.37 -0.38
C TRP A 237 3.25 24.84 -0.28
N ILE A 238 4.40 24.21 -0.03
CA ILE A 238 4.58 22.76 -0.09
C ILE A 238 5.27 22.29 1.18
N ASN A 239 4.62 21.33 1.86
CA ASN A 239 5.12 20.65 3.04
C ASN A 239 5.09 19.14 2.81
N ILE A 240 6.24 18.47 2.96
CA ILE A 240 6.42 17.01 2.72
C ILE A 240 7.16 16.38 3.89
#